data_AF-A0A6N3BX74-F1
#
_entry.id   AF-A0A6N3BX74-F1
#
_cell.length_a   1.000
_cell.length_b   1.000
_cell.length_c   1.000
_cell.angle_alpha   90.00
_cell.angle_beta   90.00
_cell.angle_gamma   90.00
#
_symmetry.space_group_name_H-M   'P 1'
#
loop_
_entity.id
_entity.type
_entity.pdbx_description
1 polymer ?
#
loop_
_entity_poly.entity_id
_entity_poly.type
_entity_poly.pdbx_seq_one_letter_code
_entity_poly.pdbx_strand_id
1 'polypeptide(L)'
;MDIMGKKVVHKHLGEGIISDYKVKNGVSYIVVDFSEDNHKEFLFPDIFKDFVKAKDEDFEEYAKELLEQKQKRDKEKEDAIKLQRKKEQKNLIRDEIIANKGRTPKRKNKINSTKKTSN
;
A
#
# COMPACT_ATOMS: atom_id res chain seq x y z
N MET A 1 9.78 12.94 -20.81
CA MET A 1 9.35 14.33 -21.02
C MET A 1 10.16 15.23 -20.11
N ASP A 2 10.57 16.41 -20.57
CA ASP A 2 11.15 17.42 -19.69
C ASP A 2 10.02 18.21 -19.00
N ILE A 3 10.06 18.22 -17.67
CA ILE A 3 9.05 18.86 -16.82
C ILE A 3 9.53 20.19 -16.26
N MET A 4 10.81 20.53 -16.46
CA MET A 4 11.40 21.77 -15.99
C MET A 4 10.83 22.95 -16.77
N GLY A 5 10.54 24.06 -16.07
CA GLY A 5 9.93 25.25 -16.68
C GLY A 5 8.46 25.10 -17.06
N LYS A 6 7.83 23.94 -16.81
CA LYS A 6 6.41 23.72 -17.11
C LYS A 6 5.53 24.53 -16.18
N LYS A 7 4.49 25.14 -16.78
CA LYS A 7 3.48 25.92 -16.05
C LYS A 7 2.44 25.01 -15.44
N VAL A 8 2.17 25.24 -14.17
CA VAL A 8 1.16 24.54 -13.39
C VAL A 8 0.30 25.53 -12.63
N VAL A 9 -0.90 25.13 -12.26
CA VAL A 9 -1.84 25.94 -11.49
C VAL A 9 -2.19 25.17 -10.22
N HIS A 10 -1.79 25.69 -9.08
CA HIS A 10 -2.17 25.16 -7.78
C HIS A 10 -3.48 25.81 -7.30
N LYS A 11 -4.40 24.98 -6.80
CA LYS A 11 -5.76 25.36 -6.40
C LYS A 11 -5.84 26.62 -5.52
N HIS A 12 -4.88 26.80 -4.61
CA HIS A 12 -4.84 27.93 -3.66
C HIS A 12 -3.71 28.93 -3.89
N LEU A 13 -2.65 28.53 -4.60
CA LEU A 13 -1.44 29.36 -4.75
C LEU A 13 -1.39 30.05 -6.11
N GLY A 14 -2.28 29.65 -7.04
CA GLY A 14 -2.34 30.21 -8.38
C GLY A 14 -1.34 29.55 -9.32
N GLU A 15 -0.91 30.32 -10.32
CA GLU A 15 0.04 29.84 -11.33
C GLU A 15 1.44 29.72 -10.74
N GLY A 16 2.15 28.67 -11.13
CA GLY A 16 3.54 28.45 -10.76
C GLY A 16 4.29 27.73 -11.87
N ILE A 17 5.61 27.72 -11.74
CA ILE A 17 6.53 27.12 -12.71
C ILE A 17 7.38 26.08 -12.00
N ILE A 18 7.52 24.90 -12.60
CA ILE A 18 8.41 23.86 -12.06
C ILE A 18 9.87 24.32 -12.21
N SER A 19 10.56 24.50 -11.09
CA SER A 19 11.93 25.00 -11.03
C SER A 19 12.97 23.94 -10.72
N ASP A 20 12.55 22.83 -10.10
CA ASP A 20 13.46 21.74 -9.74
C ASP A 20 12.73 20.40 -9.64
N TYR A 21 13.50 19.31 -9.77
CA TYR A 21 13.05 17.94 -9.61
C TYR A 21 14.03 17.16 -8.73
N LYS A 22 13.52 16.65 -7.61
CA LYS A 22 14.33 15.96 -6.59
C LYS A 22 13.81 14.55 -6.38
N VAL A 23 14.72 13.59 -6.18
CA VAL A 23 14.37 12.22 -5.79
C VAL A 23 15.01 11.92 -4.45
N LYS A 24 14.20 11.66 -3.42
CA LYS A 24 14.65 11.35 -2.06
C LYS A 24 14.10 9.99 -1.66
N ASN A 25 14.96 9.04 -1.32
CA ASN A 25 14.58 7.68 -0.89
C ASN A 25 13.61 6.96 -1.85
N GLY A 26 13.78 7.15 -3.17
CA GLY A 26 12.90 6.57 -4.19
C GLY A 26 11.54 7.25 -4.34
N VAL A 27 11.32 8.37 -3.65
CA VAL A 27 10.14 9.23 -3.79
C VAL A 27 10.53 10.47 -4.61
N SER A 28 9.74 10.76 -5.63
CA SER A 28 9.94 11.93 -6.49
C SER A 28 9.24 13.16 -5.94
N TYR A 29 9.90 14.31 -6.06
CA TYR A 29 9.41 15.61 -5.64
C TYR A 29 9.70 16.64 -6.73
N ILE A 30 8.80 17.61 -6.88
CA ILE A 30 8.99 18.78 -7.72
C ILE A 30 9.02 20.03 -6.86
N VAL A 31 9.83 21.01 -7.22
CA VAL A 31 9.77 22.36 -6.65
C VAL A 31 9.03 23.24 -7.64
N VAL A 32 8.03 23.97 -7.15
CA VAL A 32 7.21 24.88 -7.93
C VAL A 32 7.35 26.28 -7.36
N ASP A 33 7.66 27.22 -8.25
CA ASP A 33 7.82 28.63 -7.96
C ASP A 33 6.51 29.34 -8.29
N PHE A 34 5.80 29.81 -7.26
CA PHE A 34 4.56 30.58 -7.44
C PHE A 34 4.82 32.09 -7.46
N SER A 35 5.89 32.53 -6.81
CA SER A 35 6.37 33.93 -6.79
C SER A 35 7.86 33.96 -6.43
N GLU A 36 8.49 35.13 -6.52
CA GLU A 36 9.93 35.31 -6.27
C GLU A 36 10.41 34.77 -4.92
N ASP A 37 9.57 34.81 -3.88
CA ASP A 37 9.89 34.30 -2.54
C ASP A 37 9.12 33.01 -2.14
N ASN A 38 8.33 32.44 -3.04
CA ASN A 38 7.42 31.33 -2.71
C ASN A 38 7.67 30.10 -3.58
N HIS A 39 8.69 29.36 -3.17
CA HIS A 39 9.08 28.07 -3.73
C HIS A 39 8.58 26.97 -2.82
N LYS A 40 7.77 26.04 -3.35
CA LYS A 40 7.27 24.90 -2.57
C LYS A 40 7.62 23.58 -3.20
N GLU A 41 8.05 22.65 -2.35
CA GLU A 41 8.31 21.27 -2.71
C GLU A 41 7.02 20.45 -2.56
N PHE A 42 6.66 19.70 -3.60
CA PHE A 42 5.50 18.83 -3.63
C PHE A 42 5.86 17.43 -4.07
N LEU A 43 5.07 16.46 -3.61
CA LEU A 43 5.26 15.06 -3.95
C LEU A 43 4.74 14.78 -5.37
N PHE A 44 5.60 14.17 -6.19
CA PHE A 44 5.33 13.92 -7.60
C PHE A 44 5.15 12.41 -7.86
N PRO A 45 4.18 11.97 -8.68
CA PRO A 45 3.15 12.76 -9.38
C PRO A 45 1.91 13.07 -8.52
N ASP A 46 1.87 12.68 -7.25
CA ASP A 46 0.66 12.66 -6.43
C ASP A 46 -0.02 14.02 -6.26
N ILE A 47 0.73 15.11 -6.27
CA ILE A 47 0.20 16.47 -6.16
C ILE A 47 -0.80 16.83 -7.27
N PHE A 48 -0.65 16.20 -8.45
CA PHE A 48 -1.53 16.43 -9.61
C PHE A 48 -2.92 15.80 -9.46
N LYS A 49 -3.14 15.02 -8.40
CA LYS A 49 -4.44 14.40 -8.13
C LYS A 49 -5.50 15.43 -7.71
N ASP A 50 -5.14 16.28 -6.76
CA ASP A 50 -6.12 17.11 -6.04
C ASP A 50 -5.77 18.61 -6.01
N PHE A 51 -4.48 18.95 -6.10
CA PHE A 51 -4.00 20.30 -5.76
C PHE A 51 -3.41 21.06 -6.93
N VAL A 52 -2.75 20.38 -7.87
CA VAL A 52 -2.06 21.01 -9.01
C VAL A 52 -2.64 20.51 -10.32
N LYS A 53 -2.82 21.42 -11.28
CA LYS A 53 -3.16 21.10 -12.67
C LYS A 53 -2.07 21.62 -13.60
N ALA A 54 -1.66 20.81 -14.57
CA ALA A 54 -0.81 21.29 -15.65
C ALA A 54 -1.59 22.24 -16.56
N LYS A 55 -0.92 23.27 -17.09
CA LYS A 55 -1.51 24.15 -18.11
C LYS A 55 -1.34 23.59 -19.53
N ASP A 56 -0.26 22.86 -19.76
CA ASP A 56 0.02 22.22 -21.04
C ASP A 56 -0.71 20.87 -21.12
N GLU A 57 -1.47 20.63 -22.20
CA GLU A 57 -2.21 19.38 -22.41
C GLU A 57 -1.28 18.15 -22.42
N ASP A 58 -0.17 18.23 -23.16
CA ASP A 58 0.83 17.15 -23.21
C ASP A 58 1.38 16.80 -21.82
N PHE A 59 1.60 17.81 -20.97
CA PHE A 59 2.12 17.61 -19.63
C PHE A 59 1.04 17.08 -18.68
N GLU A 60 -0.21 17.51 -18.88
CA GLU A 60 -1.35 16.97 -18.14
C GLU A 60 -1.55 15.48 -18.42
N GLU A 61 -1.47 15.07 -19.69
CA GLU A 61 -1.57 13.67 -20.09
C GLU A 61 -0.41 12.85 -19.49
N TYR A 62 0.82 13.37 -19.58
CA TYR A 62 1.98 12.72 -18.97
C TYR A 62 1.86 12.58 -17.45
N ALA A 63 1.36 13.60 -16.75
CA ALA A 63 1.14 13.55 -15.31
C ALA A 63 0.05 12.52 -14.93
N LYS A 64 -1.03 12.42 -15.72
CA LYS A 64 -2.07 11.40 -15.55
C LYS A 64 -1.51 9.99 -15.74
N GLU A 65 -0.73 9.77 -16.80
CA GLU A 65 -0.12 8.47 -17.07
C GLU A 65 0.79 8.03 -15.92
N LEU A 66 1.61 8.93 -15.38
CA LEU A 66 2.47 8.65 -14.23
C LEU A 66 1.66 8.29 -12.98
N LEU A 67 0.52 8.96 -12.76
CA LEU A 67 -0.37 8.68 -11.63
C LEU A 67 -1.01 7.29 -11.78
N GLU A 68 -1.48 6.93 -12.97
CA GLU A 68 -2.05 5.60 -13.25
C GLU A 68 -1.01 4.49 -13.09
N GLN A 69 0.21 4.69 -13.60
CA GLN A 69 1.30 3.72 -13.45
C GLN A 69 1.68 3.50 -11.97
N LYS A 70 1.61 4.55 -11.14
CA LYS A 70 1.85 4.43 -9.70
C LYS A 70 0.73 3.64 -9.03
N GLN A 71 -0.53 3.97 -9.32
CA GLN A 71 -1.70 3.27 -8.77
C GLN A 71 -1.70 1.78 -9.14
N LYS A 72 -1.35 1.44 -10.39
CA LYS A 72 -1.26 0.06 -10.84
C LYS A 72 -0.21 -0.72 -10.04
N ARG A 73 0.98 -0.15 -9.83
CA ARG A 73 2.04 -0.76 -9.02
C ARG A 73 1.63 -0.95 -7.56
N ASP A 74 0.94 0.03 -6.98
CA ASP A 74 0.49 -0.06 -5.60
C ASP A 74 -0.61 -1.12 -5.43
N LYS A 75 -1.53 -1.21 -6.41
CA LYS A 75 -2.57 -2.25 -6.43
C LYS A 75 -1.99 -3.65 -6.57
N GLU A 76 -1.01 -3.85 -7.47
CA GLU A 76 -0.32 -5.14 -7.63
C GLU A 76 0.41 -5.57 -6.35
N LYS A 77 1.04 -4.63 -5.63
CA LYS A 77 1.65 -4.91 -4.33
C LYS A 77 0.61 -5.29 -3.29
N GLU A 78 -0.51 -4.59 -3.23
CA GLU A 78 -1.60 -4.89 -2.30
C GLU A 78 -2.18 -6.29 -2.57
N ASP A 79 -2.40 -6.63 -3.84
CA ASP A 79 -2.91 -7.94 -4.26
C ASP A 79 -1.93 -9.08 -3.95
N ALA A 80 -0.62 -8.84 -4.14
CA ALA A 80 0.42 -9.80 -3.76
C ALA A 80 0.43 -10.06 -2.24
N ILE A 81 0.33 -9.01 -1.42
CA ILE A 81 0.27 -9.11 0.04
C ILE A 81 -1.00 -9.86 0.47
N LYS A 82 -2.16 -9.56 -0.13
CA LYS A 82 -3.42 -10.28 0.15
C LYS A 82 -3.31 -11.75 -0.20
N LEU A 83 -2.70 -12.08 -1.34
CA LEU A 83 -2.50 -13.47 -1.77
C LEU A 83 -1.59 -14.23 -0.81
N GLN A 84 -0.52 -13.59 -0.33
CA GLN A 84 0.41 -14.17 0.63
C GLN A 84 -0.29 -14.46 1.97
N ARG A 85 -1.03 -13.49 2.51
CA ARG A 85 -1.83 -13.66 3.74
C ARG A 85 -2.84 -14.80 3.60
N LYS A 86 -3.49 -14.94 2.44
CA LYS A 86 -4.45 -16.03 2.18
C LYS A 86 -3.77 -17.40 2.12
N LYS A 87 -2.54 -17.48 1.62
CA LYS A 87 -1.73 -18.72 1.65
C LYS A 87 -1.33 -19.09 3.08
N GLU A 88 -0.87 -18.13 3.86
CA GLU A 88 -0.50 -18.35 5.27
C GLU A 88 -1.68 -18.85 6.11
N GLN A 89 -2.85 -18.22 5.97
CA GLN A 89 -4.06 -18.68 6.66
C GLN A 89 -4.45 -20.11 6.28
N LYS A 90 -4.36 -20.49 4.99
CA LYS A 90 -4.63 -21.86 4.55
C LYS A 90 -3.64 -22.87 5.12
N ASN A 91 -2.37 -22.49 5.28
CA ASN A 91 -1.35 -23.37 5.85
C ASN A 91 -1.58 -23.55 7.35
N LEU A 92 -1.87 -22.48 8.10
CA LEU A 92 -2.21 -22.56 9.52
C LEU A 92 -3.41 -23.49 9.79
N ILE A 93 -4.48 -23.38 8.98
CA ILE A 93 -5.65 -24.26 9.11
C ILE A 93 -5.27 -25.73 8.83
N ARG A 94 -4.42 -26.00 7.84
CA ARG A 94 -3.95 -27.36 7.55
C ARG A 94 -3.14 -27.93 8.72
N ASP A 95 -2.23 -27.14 9.28
CA ASP A 95 -1.38 -27.56 10.39
C ASP A 95 -2.21 -27.83 11.65
N GLU A 96 -3.24 -27.01 11.95
CA GLU A 96 -4.19 -27.28 13.03
C GLU A 96 -4.98 -28.58 12.82
N ILE A 97 -5.45 -28.84 11.60
CA ILE A 97 -6.19 -30.08 11.28
C ILE A 97 -5.29 -31.31 11.46
N ILE A 98 -4.03 -31.24 11.04
CA ILE A 98 -3.06 -32.33 11.19
C ILE A 98 -2.71 -32.54 12.67
N ALA A 99 -2.46 -31.46 13.42
CA ALA A 99 -2.16 -31.52 14.85
C ALA A 99 -3.32 -32.12 15.67
N ASN A 100 -4.58 -31.85 15.28
CA ASN A 100 -5.74 -32.41 15.96
C ASN A 100 -6.07 -33.86 15.54
N LYS A 101 -5.72 -34.30 14.32
CA LYS A 101 -5.88 -35.71 13.89
C LYS A 101 -5.00 -36.69 14.65
N GLY A 102 -3.88 -36.24 15.23
CA GLY A 102 -3.00 -37.07 16.07
C GLY A 102 -3.47 -37.24 17.51
N ARG A 103 -4.48 -36.51 17.96
CA ARG A 103 -5.03 -36.60 19.32
C ARG A 103 -6.16 -37.62 19.37
N THR A 104 -5.83 -38.91 19.47
CA THR A 104 -6.82 -39.92 19.86
C THR A 104 -7.35 -39.58 21.26
N PRO A 105 -8.67 -39.46 21.48
CA PRO A 105 -9.21 -39.24 22.81
C PRO A 105 -8.83 -40.42 23.70
N LYS A 106 -8.06 -40.17 24.76
CA LYS A 106 -7.77 -41.18 25.80
C LYS A 106 -9.10 -41.63 26.42
N ARG A 107 -9.58 -42.80 26.00
CA ARG A 107 -10.75 -43.46 26.55
C ARG A 107 -10.45 -43.79 28.02
N LYS A 108 -11.03 -43.03 28.95
CA LYS A 108 -10.90 -43.28 30.40
C LYS A 108 -11.65 -44.58 30.72
N ASN A 109 -10.95 -45.71 30.78
CA ASN A 109 -11.51 -46.94 31.34
C ASN A 109 -11.69 -46.74 32.85
N LYS A 110 -12.93 -46.53 33.27
CA LYS A 110 -13.34 -46.47 34.67
C LYS A 110 -13.41 -47.91 35.19
N ILE A 111 -12.35 -48.35 35.85
CA ILE A 111 -12.30 -49.67 36.50
C ILE A 111 -13.22 -49.59 37.72
N ASN A 112 -14.39 -50.22 37.65
CA ASN A 112 -15.27 -50.41 38.79
C ASN A 112 -14.66 -51.48 39.72
N SER A 113 -13.97 -51.05 40.78
CA SER A 113 -13.57 -51.94 41.87
C SER A 113 -14.74 -52.08 42.85
N THR A 114 -15.58 -53.09 42.65
CA THR A 114 -16.49 -53.60 43.68
C THR A 114 -15.66 -54.20 44.81
N LYS A 115 -15.57 -53.53 45.96
CA LYS A 115 -15.18 -54.20 47.21
C LYS A 115 -16.44 -54.48 48.03
N LYS A 116 -16.73 -55.78 48.08
CA LYS A 116 -17.76 -56.45 48.88
C LYS A 116 -17.67 -56.03 50.35
N THR A 117 -18.85 -55.85 50.93
CA THR A 117 -19.16 -55.95 52.35
C THR A 117 -18.71 -57.30 52.92
N SER A 118 -18.21 -57.31 54.15
CA SER A 118 -18.37 -58.46 55.07
C SER A 118 -18.18 -57.99 56.51
N ASN A 119 -19.27 -58.16 57.27
CA ASN A 119 -19.49 -58.27 58.72
C ASN A 119 -18.58 -57.54 59.72
#